data_AF-A0A6C0DUT4-F1
#
_entry.id   AF-A0A6C0DUT4-F1
#
_cell.length_a   1.000
_cell.length_b   1.000
_cell.length_c   1.000
_cell.angle_alpha   90.00
_cell.angle_beta   90.00
_cell.angle_gamma   90.00
#
_symmetry.space_group_name_H-M   'P 1'
#
loop_
_entity.id
_entity.type
_entity.pdbx_description
1 polymer ?
#
loop_
_entity_poly.entity_id
_entity_poly.type
_entity_poly.pdbx_seq_one_letter_code
_entity_poly.pdbx_strand_id
1 'polypeptide(L)'
;MSSWLNHPTKKRIPPTIPTINTSSEVVSTNNVVSDENCIYSNTAALNYTYEDTLNRLESFNKNNRNMLITFIIPTINRNTLINALHSLLNQYESNWKAIIVFDGIIPSDNKLLALLSDSRFLYISVNKVGKLKDSIGIHGTAGYVRNIGMSLVTTPWIGFLDDDDILLPNYTSNLMEEIVLTPSADLILFRMVDTNKIYPPSNVKKIISGLVGISFCFKTQLYQLGFKFKQSEHEDYYLIKDIQDAIHTIVMSPYITYIVRNSPIIDDPELTRNIIN
;
A
#
# COMPACT_ATOMS: atom_id res chain seq x y z
N MET A 1 -16.02 47.53 72.96
CA MET A 1 -15.77 46.10 73.25
C MET A 1 -17.10 45.39 73.13
N SER A 2 -17.40 44.90 71.91
CA SER A 2 -18.72 44.46 71.52
C SER A 2 -18.87 42.96 71.73
N SER A 3 -20.01 42.56 72.28
CA SER A 3 -20.37 41.19 72.61
C SER A 3 -21.73 40.84 72.00
N TRP A 4 -21.79 39.61 71.48
CA TRP A 4 -22.94 38.72 71.19
C TRP A 4 -24.17 39.23 70.42
N LEU A 5 -24.49 38.50 69.33
CA LEU A 5 -25.84 37.99 69.05
C LEU A 5 -25.76 36.79 68.07
N ASN A 6 -26.39 35.68 68.49
CA ASN A 6 -26.65 34.45 67.72
C ASN A 6 -27.69 34.69 66.61
N HIS A 7 -27.64 33.88 65.53
CA HIS A 7 -28.80 33.12 64.99
C HIS A 7 -28.46 32.30 63.71
N PRO A 8 -29.30 31.32 63.29
CA PRO A 8 -28.88 30.00 62.82
C PRO A 8 -29.14 29.73 61.33
N THR A 9 -28.80 28.50 60.95
CA THR A 9 -28.77 27.86 59.63
C THR A 9 -30.08 27.89 58.82
N LYS A 10 -29.98 28.13 57.51
CA LYS A 10 -31.07 27.95 56.52
C LYS A 10 -30.89 26.66 55.73
N LYS A 11 -31.80 25.70 55.94
CA LYS A 11 -32.07 24.57 55.02
C LYS A 11 -32.74 25.11 53.75
N ARG A 12 -32.27 24.69 52.56
CA ARG A 12 -32.92 24.96 51.28
C ARG A 12 -33.86 23.80 50.91
N ILE A 13 -35.06 24.18 50.48
CA ILE A 13 -36.19 23.34 50.01
C ILE A 13 -36.12 23.27 48.47
N PRO A 14 -36.47 22.13 47.82
CA PRO A 14 -36.32 21.96 46.37
C PRO A 14 -37.53 22.50 45.59
N PRO A 15 -37.38 23.06 44.38
CA PRO A 15 -38.50 23.36 43.50
C PRO A 15 -38.70 22.30 42.39
N THR A 16 -39.88 21.66 42.46
CA THR A 16 -40.88 21.32 41.41
C THR A 16 -40.48 20.79 40.02
N ILE A 17 -41.08 19.64 39.69
CA ILE A 17 -41.14 18.97 38.38
C ILE A 17 -42.18 19.65 37.47
N PRO A 18 -41.86 19.95 36.19
CA PRO A 18 -42.86 20.21 35.15
C PRO A 18 -43.20 18.95 34.34
N THR A 19 -44.48 18.88 33.98
CA THR A 19 -45.19 17.84 33.24
C THR A 19 -44.75 17.63 31.79
N ILE A 20 -44.94 16.39 31.34
CA ILE A 20 -44.71 15.81 30.01
C ILE A 20 -45.44 16.60 28.91
N ASN A 21 -44.73 16.91 27.82
CA ASN A 21 -45.33 17.19 26.53
C ASN A 21 -44.73 16.24 25.49
N THR A 22 -45.60 15.47 24.83
CA THR A 22 -45.26 14.44 23.85
C THR A 22 -44.99 15.07 22.49
N SER A 23 -43.77 14.98 21.99
CA SER A 23 -43.47 15.05 20.56
C SER A 23 -42.31 14.10 20.26
N SER A 24 -42.63 13.08 19.48
CA SER A 24 -41.75 12.04 18.98
C SER A 24 -40.64 12.60 18.10
N GLU A 25 -39.41 12.62 18.62
CA GLU A 25 -38.20 12.63 17.80
C GLU A 25 -37.34 11.44 18.23
N VAL A 26 -37.27 10.43 17.36
CA VAL A 26 -36.37 9.30 17.50
C VAL A 26 -34.97 9.81 17.18
N VAL A 27 -34.26 10.29 18.20
CA VAL A 27 -32.81 10.48 18.13
C VAL A 27 -32.19 9.10 18.36
N SER A 28 -31.93 8.37 17.27
CA SER A 28 -31.08 7.19 17.33
C SER A 28 -29.64 7.65 17.56
N THR A 29 -29.20 7.61 18.82
CA THR A 29 -27.79 7.65 19.18
C THR A 29 -27.15 6.36 18.65
N ASN A 30 -26.54 6.43 17.47
CA ASN A 30 -25.65 5.38 17.00
C ASN A 30 -24.40 5.40 17.89
N ASN A 31 -24.42 4.59 18.94
CA ASN A 31 -23.22 4.12 19.60
C ASN A 31 -22.39 3.36 18.56
N VAL A 32 -21.44 4.06 17.94
CA VAL A 32 -20.39 3.45 17.16
C VAL A 32 -19.50 2.70 18.15
N VAL A 33 -19.72 1.40 18.25
CA VAL A 33 -18.71 0.50 18.80
C VAL A 33 -17.56 0.52 17.80
N SER A 34 -16.52 1.29 18.13
CA SER A 34 -15.24 1.22 17.42
C SER A 34 -14.63 -0.14 17.74
N ASP A 35 -14.74 -1.09 16.82
CA ASP A 35 -13.92 -2.28 16.86
C ASP A 35 -12.46 -1.83 16.73
N GLU A 36 -11.71 -1.88 17.84
CA GLU A 36 -10.27 -1.56 17.89
C GLU A 36 -9.41 -2.51 17.02
N ASN A 37 -10.02 -3.54 16.43
CA ASN A 37 -9.41 -4.45 15.47
C ASN A 37 -9.76 -4.15 14.00
N CYS A 38 -10.53 -3.08 13.74
CA CYS A 38 -10.91 -2.73 12.38
C CYS A 38 -9.86 -1.82 11.73
N ILE A 39 -9.04 -2.41 10.84
CA ILE A 39 -7.96 -1.74 10.10
C ILE A 39 -8.50 -0.65 9.14
N TYR A 40 -9.80 -0.64 8.87
CA TYR A 40 -10.42 0.21 7.86
C TYR A 40 -11.18 1.36 8.50
N SER A 41 -10.62 2.57 8.50
CA SER A 41 -11.40 3.77 8.78
C SER A 41 -12.38 4.02 7.63
N ASN A 42 -13.58 4.53 7.94
CA ASN A 42 -14.67 4.89 7.01
C ASN A 42 -14.26 5.85 5.86
N THR A 43 -13.01 6.30 5.80
CA THR A 43 -12.43 7.14 4.75
C THR A 43 -11.75 6.35 3.61
N ALA A 44 -11.72 5.02 3.65
CA ALA A 44 -10.92 4.18 2.75
C ALA A 44 -11.50 3.97 1.34
N ALA A 45 -12.74 4.41 1.06
CA ALA A 45 -13.33 4.30 -0.26
C ALA A 45 -14.10 5.58 -0.66
N LEU A 46 -13.59 6.30 -1.65
CA LEU A 46 -14.38 7.29 -2.40
C LEU A 46 -15.46 6.53 -3.18
N ASN A 47 -16.73 6.84 -2.89
CA ASN A 47 -17.93 6.39 -3.61
C ASN A 47 -18.40 4.94 -3.44
N TYR A 48 -17.80 4.14 -2.55
CA TYR A 48 -18.39 2.85 -2.14
C TYR A 48 -18.82 2.92 -0.68
N THR A 49 -19.88 2.19 -0.33
CA THR A 49 -20.13 1.97 1.10
C THR A 49 -18.97 1.16 1.67
N TYR A 50 -18.73 1.36 2.97
CA TYR A 50 -17.73 0.60 3.71
C TYR A 50 -17.94 -0.92 3.53
N GLU A 51 -19.18 -1.39 3.66
CA GLU A 51 -19.61 -2.76 3.42
C GLU A 51 -19.26 -3.29 2.02
N ASP A 52 -19.54 -2.53 0.96
CA ASP A 52 -19.22 -2.97 -0.42
C ASP A 52 -17.72 -3.18 -0.61
N THR A 53 -16.91 -2.31 0.00
CA THR A 53 -15.45 -2.41 -0.05
C THR A 53 -14.98 -3.68 0.68
N LEU A 54 -15.53 -3.96 1.86
CA LEU A 54 -15.23 -5.18 2.61
C LEU A 54 -15.64 -6.44 1.83
N ASN A 55 -16.85 -6.48 1.29
CA ASN A 55 -17.34 -7.65 0.53
C ASN A 55 -16.47 -7.95 -0.70
N ARG A 56 -16.03 -6.90 -1.41
CA ARG A 56 -15.09 -7.04 -2.54
C ARG A 56 -13.74 -7.56 -2.08
N LEU A 57 -13.21 -7.03 -0.97
CA LEU A 57 -11.93 -7.48 -0.41
C LEU A 57 -11.99 -8.93 0.06
N GLU A 58 -13.06 -9.33 0.76
CA GLU A 58 -13.26 -10.72 1.20
C GLU A 58 -13.34 -11.67 0.01
N SER A 59 -14.12 -11.31 -1.02
CA SER A 59 -14.24 -12.09 -2.25
C SER A 59 -12.90 -12.18 -2.99
N PHE A 60 -12.18 -11.08 -3.11
CA PHE A 60 -10.85 -11.01 -3.68
C PHE A 60 -9.86 -11.92 -2.94
N ASN A 61 -9.84 -11.87 -1.61
CA ASN A 61 -8.98 -12.71 -0.80
C ASN A 61 -9.38 -14.18 -0.87
N LYS A 62 -10.68 -14.50 -0.89
CA LYS A 62 -11.20 -15.86 -1.03
C LYS A 62 -10.85 -16.49 -2.37
N ASN A 63 -10.95 -15.75 -3.46
CA ASN A 63 -10.66 -16.25 -4.80
C ASN A 63 -9.14 -16.41 -5.05
N ASN A 64 -8.32 -15.69 -4.29
CA ASN A 64 -6.87 -15.62 -4.48
C ASN A 64 -6.09 -16.04 -3.21
N ARG A 65 -6.57 -17.07 -2.48
CA ARG A 65 -6.00 -17.50 -1.19
C ARG A 65 -4.58 -18.05 -1.27
N ASN A 66 -4.21 -18.63 -2.41
CA ASN A 66 -2.93 -19.32 -2.59
C ASN A 66 -1.91 -18.47 -3.38
N MET A 67 -2.17 -17.18 -3.55
CA MET A 67 -1.21 -16.31 -4.25
C MET A 67 0.04 -16.08 -3.40
N LEU A 68 1.20 -16.03 -4.07
CA LEU A 68 2.49 -15.84 -3.41
C LEU A 68 2.71 -14.37 -3.03
N ILE A 69 2.35 -13.47 -3.94
CA ILE A 69 2.65 -12.05 -3.83
C ILE A 69 1.44 -11.18 -4.15
N THR A 70 1.30 -10.08 -3.42
CA THR A 70 0.38 -8.99 -3.76
C THR A 70 1.19 -7.78 -4.19
N PHE A 71 0.99 -7.33 -5.43
CA PHE A 71 1.57 -6.07 -5.91
C PHE A 71 0.70 -4.89 -5.50
N ILE A 72 1.33 -3.84 -4.95
CA ILE A 72 0.66 -2.58 -4.63
C ILE A 72 0.98 -1.56 -5.71
N ILE A 73 -0.08 -1.02 -6.33
CA ILE A 73 0.02 -0.02 -7.40
C ILE A 73 -0.63 1.30 -6.93
N PRO A 74 0.15 2.30 -6.51
CA PRO A 74 -0.37 3.63 -6.25
C PRO A 74 -0.63 4.36 -7.58
N THR A 75 -1.78 5.01 -7.74
CA THR A 75 -2.08 5.70 -8.99
C THR A 75 -2.89 6.98 -8.82
N ILE A 76 -2.63 7.95 -9.70
CA ILE A 76 -3.49 9.12 -9.92
C ILE A 76 -4.28 9.00 -11.24
N ASN A 77 -4.45 7.76 -11.72
CA ASN A 77 -5.08 7.40 -12.99
C ASN A 77 -4.30 7.89 -14.23
N ARG A 78 -2.98 7.65 -14.27
CA ARG A 78 -2.18 7.94 -15.48
C ARG A 78 -2.50 6.94 -16.59
N ASN A 79 -2.43 7.37 -17.84
CA ASN A 79 -2.62 6.48 -19.00
C ASN A 79 -1.63 5.31 -19.04
N THR A 80 -0.46 5.47 -18.43
CA THR A 80 0.58 4.42 -18.31
C THR A 80 0.15 3.25 -17.43
N LEU A 81 -0.85 3.42 -16.56
CA LEU A 81 -1.37 2.36 -15.68
C LEU A 81 -1.80 1.13 -16.47
N ILE A 82 -2.36 1.32 -17.67
CA ILE A 82 -2.76 0.22 -18.56
C ILE A 82 -1.57 -0.69 -18.89
N ASN A 83 -0.38 -0.11 -19.13
CA ASN A 83 0.82 -0.89 -19.44
C ASN A 83 1.34 -1.61 -18.20
N ALA A 84 1.31 -0.96 -17.03
CA ALA A 84 1.66 -1.57 -15.76
C ALA A 84 0.77 -2.80 -15.47
N LEU A 85 -0.55 -2.68 -15.65
CA LEU A 85 -1.47 -3.81 -15.48
C LEU A 85 -1.22 -4.93 -16.49
N HIS A 86 -0.97 -4.61 -17.76
CA HIS A 86 -0.60 -5.62 -18.75
C HIS A 86 0.70 -6.34 -18.41
N SER A 87 1.67 -5.65 -17.79
CA SER A 87 2.93 -6.27 -17.37
C SER A 87 2.74 -7.36 -16.31
N LEU A 88 1.74 -7.19 -15.44
CA LEU A 88 1.31 -8.22 -14.49
C LEU A 88 0.58 -9.36 -15.20
N LEU A 89 -0.35 -9.05 -16.10
CA LEU A 89 -1.08 -10.06 -16.87
C LEU A 89 -0.15 -10.96 -17.70
N ASN A 90 1.02 -10.45 -18.10
CA ASN A 90 2.01 -11.14 -18.91
C ASN A 90 3.11 -11.84 -18.08
N GLN A 91 2.96 -11.97 -16.77
CA GLN A 91 3.89 -12.76 -15.95
C GLN A 91 3.89 -14.24 -16.35
N TYR A 92 5.06 -14.88 -16.32
CA TYR A 92 5.19 -16.31 -16.57
C TYR A 92 4.44 -17.14 -15.55
N GLU A 93 4.52 -16.76 -14.26
CA GLU A 93 3.81 -17.43 -13.17
C GLU A 93 2.57 -16.63 -12.77
N SER A 94 1.45 -17.32 -12.57
CA SER A 94 0.17 -16.68 -12.21
C SER A 94 -0.02 -16.45 -10.71
N ASN A 95 0.98 -16.76 -9.88
CA ASN A 95 0.88 -16.79 -8.41
C ASN A 95 0.95 -15.38 -7.78
N TRP A 96 0.21 -14.45 -8.34
CA TRP A 96 0.16 -13.07 -7.91
C TRP A 96 -1.26 -12.52 -7.93
N LYS A 97 -1.48 -11.48 -7.14
CA LYS A 97 -2.63 -10.58 -7.24
C LYS A 97 -2.15 -9.15 -7.08
N ALA A 98 -2.99 -8.16 -7.37
CA ALA A 98 -2.62 -6.76 -7.17
C ALA A 98 -3.75 -5.93 -6.57
N ILE A 99 -3.35 -4.92 -5.81
CA ILE A 99 -4.22 -3.91 -5.22
C ILE A 99 -3.83 -2.56 -5.81
N ILE A 100 -4.75 -1.98 -6.57
CA ILE A 100 -4.61 -0.68 -7.20
C ILE A 100 -5.28 0.36 -6.30
N VAL A 101 -4.52 1.36 -5.86
CA VAL A 101 -5.02 2.40 -4.97
C VAL A 101 -5.05 3.73 -5.72
N PHE A 102 -6.25 4.16 -6.10
CA PHE A 102 -6.48 5.43 -6.76
C PHE A 102 -6.52 6.58 -5.74
N ASP A 103 -5.53 7.46 -5.80
CA ASP A 103 -5.28 8.51 -4.80
C ASP A 103 -5.98 9.84 -5.15
N GLY A 104 -7.17 10.05 -4.57
CA GLY A 104 -8.01 11.22 -4.77
C GLY A 104 -8.81 11.22 -6.07
N ILE A 105 -8.96 10.07 -6.72
CA ILE A 105 -9.64 9.94 -8.01
C ILE A 105 -10.40 8.61 -8.12
N ILE A 106 -11.42 8.58 -8.97
CA ILE A 106 -12.20 7.39 -9.31
C ILE A 106 -11.96 7.05 -10.77
N PRO A 107 -11.61 5.79 -11.11
CA PRO A 107 -11.45 5.39 -12.50
C PRO A 107 -12.81 5.41 -13.22
N SER A 108 -12.84 6.01 -14.41
CA SER A 108 -14.03 6.08 -15.27
C SER A 108 -13.78 5.63 -16.70
N ASP A 109 -12.53 5.33 -17.07
CA ASP A 109 -12.17 4.87 -18.42
C ASP A 109 -12.61 3.42 -18.64
N ASN A 110 -13.44 3.18 -19.65
CA ASN A 110 -14.01 1.85 -19.92
C ASN A 110 -12.95 0.78 -20.22
N LYS A 111 -11.84 1.14 -20.87
CA LYS A 111 -10.77 0.19 -21.20
C LYS A 111 -10.03 -0.22 -19.93
N LEU A 112 -9.72 0.73 -19.06
CA LEU A 112 -9.15 0.47 -17.74
C LEU A 112 -10.10 -0.36 -16.87
N LEU A 113 -11.39 0.00 -16.81
CA LEU A 113 -12.38 -0.74 -16.03
C LEU A 113 -12.54 -2.19 -16.51
N ALA A 114 -12.43 -2.44 -17.83
CA ALA A 114 -12.41 -3.78 -18.38
C ALA A 114 -11.18 -4.57 -17.91
N LEU A 115 -9.99 -3.96 -17.87
CA LEU A 115 -8.79 -4.62 -17.33
C LEU A 115 -8.90 -4.91 -15.84
N LEU A 116 -9.41 -3.95 -15.06
CA LEU A 116 -9.63 -4.07 -13.62
C LEU A 116 -10.70 -5.11 -13.24
N SER A 117 -11.39 -5.71 -14.21
CA SER A 117 -12.35 -6.79 -13.98
C SER A 117 -11.70 -8.17 -13.81
N ASP A 118 -10.40 -8.33 -14.13
CA ASP A 118 -9.66 -9.57 -13.84
C ASP A 118 -9.71 -9.85 -12.33
N SER A 119 -10.03 -11.10 -11.95
CA SER A 119 -10.20 -11.49 -10.55
C SER A 119 -8.94 -11.35 -9.69
N ARG A 120 -7.77 -11.19 -10.30
CA ARG A 120 -6.49 -10.93 -9.63
C ARG A 120 -6.27 -9.45 -9.33
N PHE A 121 -7.15 -8.56 -9.78
CA PHE A 121 -7.11 -7.14 -9.45
C PHE A 121 -8.21 -6.76 -8.45
N LEU A 122 -7.80 -6.09 -7.39
CA LEU A 122 -8.67 -5.29 -6.54
C LEU A 122 -8.30 -3.83 -6.76
N TYR A 123 -9.28 -2.97 -6.96
CA TYR A 123 -9.04 -1.53 -6.95
C TYR A 123 -9.93 -0.80 -5.95
N ILE A 124 -9.35 0.19 -5.30
CA ILE A 124 -10.02 1.12 -4.37
C ILE A 124 -9.66 2.56 -4.74
N SER A 125 -10.56 3.48 -4.46
CA SER A 125 -10.32 4.92 -4.56
C SER A 125 -10.30 5.49 -3.16
N VAL A 126 -9.29 6.28 -2.79
CA VAL A 126 -9.15 6.87 -1.45
C VAL A 126 -9.17 8.39 -1.54
N ASN A 127 -9.50 9.07 -0.42
CA ASN A 127 -9.25 10.50 -0.32
C ASN A 127 -7.78 10.81 -0.64
N LYS A 128 -7.50 12.00 -1.18
CA LYS A 128 -6.14 12.39 -1.56
C LYS A 128 -5.21 12.36 -0.34
N VAL A 129 -4.27 11.43 -0.33
CA VAL A 129 -3.23 11.29 0.71
C VAL A 129 -1.85 11.62 0.15
N GLY A 130 -1.60 11.30 -1.12
CA GLY A 130 -0.39 11.75 -1.80
C GLY A 130 -0.40 13.27 -1.95
N LYS A 131 0.64 13.96 -1.49
CA LYS A 131 0.74 15.42 -1.67
C LYS A 131 0.92 15.76 -3.15
N LEU A 132 0.21 16.80 -3.60
CA LEU A 132 0.48 17.44 -4.88
C LEU A 132 1.82 18.19 -4.81
N LYS A 133 2.46 18.37 -5.96
CA LYS A 133 3.79 19.01 -6.16
C LYS A 133 3.95 20.43 -5.58
N ASP A 134 2.92 20.99 -4.96
CA ASP A 134 2.83 22.42 -4.62
C ASP A 134 3.57 22.80 -3.32
N SER A 135 4.25 21.86 -2.67
CA SER A 135 5.19 22.15 -1.58
C SER A 135 6.60 21.74 -2.00
N ILE A 136 7.29 22.64 -2.72
CA ILE A 136 8.75 22.65 -2.91
C ILE A 136 9.31 21.28 -3.30
N GLY A 137 9.03 20.79 -4.50
CA GLY A 137 9.84 19.75 -5.15
C GLY A 137 9.93 18.38 -4.47
N ILE A 138 9.18 18.11 -3.40
CA ILE A 138 9.28 16.84 -2.67
C ILE A 138 8.72 15.71 -3.53
N HIS A 139 9.61 14.87 -4.04
CA HIS A 139 9.31 13.56 -4.60
C HIS A 139 8.97 12.54 -3.48
N GLY A 140 8.34 11.40 -3.80
CA GLY A 140 8.04 10.35 -2.81
C GLY A 140 6.76 10.56 -1.99
N THR A 141 5.65 10.87 -2.65
CA THR A 141 4.32 10.96 -2.02
C THR A 141 3.49 9.68 -2.20
N ALA A 142 4.01 8.73 -2.98
CA ALA A 142 3.34 7.45 -3.26
C ALA A 142 3.41 6.50 -2.07
N GLY A 143 4.41 6.60 -1.17
CA GLY A 143 4.55 5.71 -0.03
C GLY A 143 3.35 5.64 0.90
N TYR A 144 2.66 6.77 1.15
CA TYR A 144 1.43 6.72 1.96
C TYR A 144 0.29 5.98 1.25
N VAL A 145 0.19 6.11 -0.06
CA VAL A 145 -0.77 5.36 -0.87
C VAL A 145 -0.41 3.87 -0.86
N ARG A 146 0.89 3.54 -0.97
CA ARG A 146 1.39 2.15 -0.84
C ARG A 146 1.09 1.59 0.56
N ASN A 147 1.22 2.36 1.62
CA ASN A 147 0.88 1.93 2.98
C ASN A 147 -0.60 1.54 3.15
N ILE A 148 -1.52 2.22 2.45
CA ILE A 148 -2.94 1.85 2.42
C ILE A 148 -3.10 0.51 1.67
N GLY A 149 -2.43 0.34 0.54
CA GLY A 149 -2.44 -0.94 -0.19
C GLY A 149 -1.88 -2.10 0.66
N MET A 150 -0.77 -1.86 1.37
CA MET A 150 -0.16 -2.87 2.24
C MET A 150 -1.06 -3.33 3.38
N SER A 151 -1.92 -2.46 3.92
CA SER A 151 -2.85 -2.84 5.00
C SER A 151 -3.91 -3.85 4.56
N LEU A 152 -4.10 -4.02 3.24
CA LEU A 152 -5.07 -4.93 2.63
C LEU A 152 -4.44 -6.27 2.21
N VAL A 153 -3.12 -6.44 2.35
CA VAL A 153 -2.41 -7.63 1.87
C VAL A 153 -2.65 -8.84 2.76
N THR A 154 -2.87 -9.99 2.12
CA THR A 154 -3.00 -11.30 2.78
C THR A 154 -2.01 -12.36 2.25
N THR A 155 -1.21 -12.03 1.24
CA THR A 155 -0.23 -12.95 0.66
C THR A 155 1.05 -13.03 1.50
N PRO A 156 1.89 -14.07 1.34
CA PRO A 156 3.17 -14.15 2.02
C PRO A 156 4.14 -12.99 1.70
N TRP A 157 4.14 -12.51 0.45
CA TRP A 157 4.99 -11.42 -0.01
C TRP A 157 4.18 -10.19 -0.44
N ILE A 158 4.78 -9.01 -0.24
CA ILE A 158 4.34 -7.72 -0.76
C ILE A 158 5.34 -7.27 -1.81
N GLY A 159 4.86 -6.97 -3.01
CA GLY A 159 5.62 -6.33 -4.07
C GLY A 159 5.03 -4.98 -4.45
N PHE A 160 5.76 -4.23 -5.27
CA PHE A 160 5.37 -2.89 -5.66
C PHE A 160 5.54 -2.71 -7.17
N LEU A 161 4.66 -1.91 -7.76
CA LEU A 161 4.72 -1.51 -9.16
C LEU A 161 4.13 -0.11 -9.27
N ASP A 162 4.91 0.85 -9.75
CA ASP A 162 4.39 2.20 -9.99
C ASP A 162 3.55 2.26 -11.27
N ASP A 163 2.57 3.17 -11.31
CA ASP A 163 1.62 3.26 -12.42
C ASP A 163 2.23 3.79 -13.73
N ASP A 164 3.50 4.22 -13.71
CA ASP A 164 4.31 4.56 -14.87
C ASP A 164 5.38 3.53 -15.21
N ASP A 165 5.49 2.41 -14.48
CA ASP A 165 6.54 1.40 -14.66
C ASP A 165 6.02 0.07 -15.22
N ILE A 166 6.93 -0.87 -15.50
CA ILE A 166 6.66 -2.19 -16.09
C ILE A 166 7.44 -3.28 -15.35
N LEU A 167 6.76 -4.38 -14.99
CA LEU A 167 7.45 -5.61 -14.59
C LEU A 167 7.81 -6.45 -15.81
N LEU A 168 9.02 -7.02 -15.83
CA LEU A 168 9.37 -8.02 -16.83
C LEU A 168 8.62 -9.34 -16.57
N PRO A 169 8.28 -10.12 -17.62
CA PRO A 169 7.52 -11.37 -17.49
C PRO A 169 8.07 -12.38 -16.47
N ASN A 170 9.37 -12.35 -16.21
CA ASN A 170 10.10 -13.25 -15.33
C ASN A 170 10.10 -12.81 -13.84
N TYR A 171 9.45 -11.71 -13.45
CA TYR A 171 9.51 -11.23 -12.05
C TYR A 171 9.06 -12.32 -11.06
N THR A 172 7.89 -12.91 -11.31
CA THR A 172 7.26 -13.87 -10.41
C THR A 172 7.99 -15.20 -10.36
N SER A 173 8.51 -15.71 -11.49
CA SER A 173 9.36 -16.91 -11.52
C SER A 173 10.68 -16.69 -10.78
N ASN A 174 11.33 -15.53 -10.99
CA ASN A 174 12.58 -15.19 -10.32
C ASN A 174 12.40 -15.01 -8.80
N LEU A 175 11.23 -14.49 -8.36
CA LEU A 175 10.89 -14.48 -6.94
C LEU A 175 10.77 -15.89 -6.36
N MET A 176 10.09 -16.80 -7.05
CA MET A 176 9.97 -18.19 -6.61
C MET A 176 11.34 -18.86 -6.50
N GLU A 177 12.23 -18.62 -7.46
CA GLU A 177 13.60 -19.12 -7.44
C GLU A 177 14.41 -18.56 -6.26
N GLU A 178 14.40 -17.24 -6.06
CA GLU A 178 15.11 -16.60 -4.94
C GLU A 178 14.61 -17.11 -3.58
N ILE A 179 13.31 -17.34 -3.42
CA ILE A 179 12.75 -17.94 -2.19
C ILE A 179 13.31 -19.33 -1.94
N VAL A 180 13.46 -20.16 -2.98
CA VAL A 180 14.02 -21.51 -2.87
C VAL A 180 15.52 -21.46 -2.55
N LEU A 181 16.26 -20.58 -3.23
CA LEU A 181 17.71 -20.43 -3.03
C LEU A 181 18.05 -19.78 -1.68
N THR A 182 17.19 -18.89 -1.19
CA THR A 182 17.42 -18.07 0.00
C THR A 182 16.22 -18.08 0.95
N PRO A 183 15.86 -19.22 1.56
CA PRO A 183 14.66 -19.34 2.39
C PRO A 183 14.67 -18.43 3.64
N SER A 184 15.85 -17.97 4.06
CA SER A 184 16.02 -16.99 5.14
C SER A 184 15.77 -15.54 4.72
N ALA A 185 15.63 -15.24 3.42
CA ALA A 185 15.42 -13.87 2.94
C ALA A 185 14.10 -13.31 3.46
N ASP A 186 14.14 -12.10 4.00
CA ASP A 186 12.97 -11.34 4.45
C ASP A 186 12.57 -10.27 3.43
N LEU A 187 13.54 -9.80 2.66
CA LEU A 187 13.37 -8.88 1.54
C LEU A 187 14.27 -9.33 0.38
N ILE A 188 13.71 -9.34 -0.83
CA ILE A 188 14.43 -9.59 -2.08
C ILE A 188 14.38 -8.31 -2.89
N LEU A 189 15.56 -7.76 -3.18
CA LEU A 189 15.76 -6.59 -4.01
C LEU A 189 16.18 -7.04 -5.39
N PHE A 190 15.37 -6.74 -6.40
CA PHE A 190 15.66 -7.02 -7.80
C PHE A 190 16.30 -5.83 -8.48
N ARG A 191 17.00 -6.09 -9.58
CA ARG A 191 17.54 -5.03 -10.42
C ARG A 191 16.46 -4.43 -11.29
N MET A 192 16.54 -3.12 -11.49
CA MET A 192 15.69 -2.35 -12.38
C MET A 192 16.50 -1.66 -13.47
N VAL A 193 15.89 -1.45 -14.63
CA VAL A 193 16.42 -0.60 -15.69
C VAL A 193 15.81 0.79 -15.58
N ASP A 194 16.65 1.80 -15.40
CA ASP A 194 16.26 3.21 -15.46
C ASP A 194 17.25 3.97 -16.34
N THR A 195 16.75 4.72 -17.32
CA THR A 195 17.56 5.61 -18.16
C THR A 195 18.77 4.86 -18.79
N ASN A 196 18.51 3.68 -19.35
CA ASN A 196 19.50 2.77 -19.96
C ASN A 196 20.60 2.27 -19.02
N LYS A 197 20.36 2.26 -17.70
CA LYS A 197 21.30 1.75 -16.70
C LYS A 197 20.60 0.79 -15.76
N ILE A 198 21.38 -0.14 -15.20
CA ILE A 198 20.91 -1.13 -14.24
C ILE A 198 21.16 -0.61 -12.82
N TYR A 199 20.12 -0.66 -12.00
CA TYR A 199 20.15 -0.25 -10.60
C TYR A 199 19.65 -1.37 -9.68
N PRO A 200 20.35 -1.68 -8.59
CA PRO A 200 21.74 -1.29 -8.33
C PRO A 200 22.68 -1.88 -9.40
N PRO A 201 23.88 -1.32 -9.62
CA PRO A 201 24.91 -1.95 -10.44
C PRO A 201 25.37 -3.31 -9.89
N SER A 202 25.88 -4.21 -10.75
CA SER A 202 26.24 -5.59 -10.37
C SER A 202 27.35 -5.69 -9.32
N ASN A 203 28.26 -4.73 -9.29
CA ASN A 203 29.35 -4.62 -8.33
C ASN A 203 28.93 -4.04 -6.96
N VAL A 204 27.71 -3.49 -6.84
CA VAL A 204 27.22 -2.91 -5.59
C VAL A 204 26.62 -4.01 -4.71
N LYS A 205 27.21 -4.22 -3.53
CA LYS A 205 26.78 -5.21 -2.53
C LYS A 205 26.22 -4.57 -1.25
N LYS A 206 25.88 -3.29 -1.30
CA LYS A 206 25.34 -2.54 -0.16
C LYS A 206 24.13 -1.73 -0.62
N ILE A 207 23.20 -1.52 0.29
CA ILE A 207 22.07 -0.61 0.08
C ILE A 207 22.61 0.81 0.14
N ILE A 208 22.51 1.54 -0.97
CA ILE A 208 23.04 2.89 -1.13
C ILE A 208 21.91 3.79 -1.66
N SER A 209 21.72 4.94 -1.03
CA SER A 209 20.72 5.92 -1.46
C SER A 209 20.95 6.33 -2.93
N GLY A 210 19.88 6.36 -3.72
CA GLY A 210 19.92 6.66 -5.15
C GLY A 210 20.40 5.52 -6.06
N LEU A 211 20.82 4.37 -5.51
CA LEU A 211 21.15 3.17 -6.29
C LEU A 211 20.12 2.04 -6.12
N VAL A 212 19.13 2.25 -5.27
CA VAL A 212 17.99 1.35 -5.08
C VAL A 212 16.70 2.15 -5.31
N GLY A 213 15.66 1.45 -5.73
CA GLY A 213 14.32 2.01 -5.88
C GLY A 213 13.28 0.99 -5.47
N ILE A 214 12.05 1.20 -5.91
CA ILE A 214 10.86 0.41 -5.54
C ILE A 214 10.88 -1.07 -6.00
N SER A 215 11.87 -1.48 -6.80
CA SER A 215 12.09 -2.84 -7.31
C SER A 215 12.55 -3.82 -6.22
N PHE A 216 11.70 -4.06 -5.23
CA PHE A 216 11.87 -5.08 -4.21
C PHE A 216 10.51 -5.67 -3.81
N CYS A 217 10.56 -6.82 -3.16
CA CYS A 217 9.45 -7.39 -2.44
C CYS A 217 9.91 -7.85 -1.05
N PHE A 218 9.01 -7.88 -0.09
CA PHE A 218 9.32 -8.34 1.25
C PHE A 218 8.18 -9.14 1.88
N LYS A 219 8.51 -9.95 2.89
CA LYS A 219 7.53 -10.76 3.62
C LYS A 219 6.50 -9.86 4.31
N THR A 220 5.21 -10.16 4.16
CA THR A 220 4.11 -9.42 4.81
C THR A 220 4.29 -9.28 6.33
N GLN A 221 5.00 -10.21 6.97
CA GLN A 221 5.37 -10.12 8.38
C GLN A 221 6.16 -8.84 8.72
N LEU A 222 7.00 -8.31 7.82
CA LEU A 222 7.71 -7.05 8.07
C LEU A 222 6.73 -5.87 8.17
N TYR A 223 5.69 -5.83 7.34
CA TYR A 223 4.63 -4.82 7.50
C TYR A 223 3.94 -4.95 8.86
N GLN A 224 3.66 -6.19 9.30
CA GLN A 224 3.06 -6.47 10.61
C GLN A 224 3.96 -6.06 11.79
N LEU A 225 5.27 -6.09 11.61
CA LEU A 225 6.27 -5.58 12.56
C LEU A 225 6.38 -4.03 12.55
N GLY A 226 5.68 -3.35 11.64
CA GLY A 226 5.60 -1.89 11.60
C GLY A 226 6.46 -1.24 10.51
N PHE A 227 7.13 -2.01 9.64
CA PHE A 227 7.87 -1.46 8.52
C PHE A 227 6.91 -0.89 7.46
N LYS A 228 6.96 0.42 7.26
CA LYS A 228 6.07 1.19 6.38
C LYS A 228 6.85 2.30 5.69
N PHE A 229 6.37 2.74 4.52
CA PHE A 229 6.94 3.91 3.86
C PHE A 229 6.75 5.15 4.73
N LYS A 230 7.77 6.00 4.77
CA LYS A 230 7.76 7.31 5.43
C LYS A 230 7.96 8.38 4.36
N GLN A 231 7.32 9.54 4.53
CA GLN A 231 7.46 10.64 3.57
C GLN A 231 8.93 11.02 3.41
N SER A 232 9.44 10.85 2.19
CA SER A 232 10.82 11.18 1.84
C SER A 232 11.02 11.11 0.33
N GLU A 233 11.94 11.91 -0.22
CA GLU A 233 12.38 11.79 -1.62
C GLU A 233 13.05 10.44 -1.92
N HIS A 234 13.53 9.76 -0.87
CA HIS A 234 14.18 8.45 -0.94
C HIS A 234 13.42 7.40 -0.12
N GLU A 235 12.08 7.46 -0.10
CA GLU A 235 11.22 6.60 0.71
C GLU A 235 11.54 5.10 0.57
N ASP A 236 11.83 4.63 -0.64
CA ASP A 236 12.21 3.25 -0.94
C ASP A 236 13.49 2.86 -0.20
N TYR A 237 14.54 3.69 -0.32
CA TYR A 237 15.82 3.48 0.35
C TYR A 237 15.65 3.44 1.87
N TYR A 238 14.88 4.38 2.45
CA TYR A 238 14.69 4.41 3.89
C TYR A 238 13.94 3.19 4.42
N LEU A 239 12.94 2.68 3.68
CA LEU A 239 12.27 1.45 4.07
C LEU A 239 13.23 0.24 4.06
N ILE A 240 13.98 0.08 2.97
CA ILE A 240 14.98 -1.01 2.87
C ILE A 240 16.05 -0.87 3.96
N LYS A 241 16.48 0.36 4.25
CA LYS A 241 17.50 0.64 5.25
C LYS A 241 17.02 0.36 6.67
N ASP A 242 15.79 0.78 7.01
CA ASP A 242 15.17 0.47 8.30
C ASP A 242 15.07 -1.05 8.52
N ILE A 243 14.68 -1.80 7.48
CA ILE A 243 14.64 -3.27 7.50
C ILE A 243 16.05 -3.86 7.71
N GLN A 244 17.04 -3.34 6.98
CA GLN A 244 18.44 -3.77 7.11
C GLN A 244 18.97 -3.57 8.53
N ASP A 245 18.71 -2.40 9.11
CA ASP A 245 19.23 -2.01 10.42
C ASP A 245 18.54 -2.78 11.57
N ALA A 246 17.36 -3.34 11.32
CA ALA A 246 16.68 -4.28 12.21
C ALA A 246 17.16 -5.74 12.07
N ILE A 247 18.29 -5.98 11.39
CA ILE A 247 18.96 -7.29 11.27
C ILE A 247 18.11 -8.31 10.47
N HIS A 248 17.31 -7.84 9.51
CA HIS A 248 16.61 -8.71 8.56
C HIS A 248 17.50 -9.11 7.38
N THR A 249 17.25 -10.30 6.84
CA THR A 249 18.04 -10.80 5.72
C THR A 249 17.56 -10.18 4.41
N ILE A 250 18.42 -9.38 3.79
CA ILE A 250 18.17 -8.80 2.47
C ILE A 250 18.99 -9.54 1.42
N VAL A 251 18.33 -10.03 0.39
CA VAL A 251 18.96 -10.61 -0.79
C VAL A 251 18.92 -9.60 -1.94
N MET A 252 20.07 -9.30 -2.52
CA MET A 252 20.15 -8.55 -3.78
C MET A 252 20.25 -9.54 -4.93
N SER A 253 19.13 -9.76 -5.58
CA SER A 253 19.02 -10.68 -6.71
C SER A 253 19.82 -10.16 -7.91
N PRO A 254 20.49 -11.04 -8.68
CA PRO A 254 21.11 -10.65 -9.94
C PRO A 254 20.08 -10.34 -11.03
N TYR A 255 18.83 -10.80 -10.88
CA TYR A 255 17.80 -10.71 -11.90
C TYR A 255 17.34 -9.27 -12.13
N ILE A 256 17.19 -8.93 -13.41
CA ILE A 256 16.45 -7.74 -13.82
C ILE A 256 15.00 -8.15 -13.99
N THR A 257 14.12 -7.46 -13.28
CA THR A 257 12.68 -7.78 -13.31
C THR A 257 11.80 -6.54 -13.44
N TYR A 258 12.39 -5.35 -13.55
CA TYR A 258 11.68 -4.08 -13.42
C TYR A 258 12.21 -3.05 -14.41
N ILE A 259 11.33 -2.33 -15.09
CA ILE A 259 11.66 -1.22 -16.00
C ILE A 259 10.99 0.04 -15.47
N VAL A 260 11.80 1.05 -15.17
CA VAL A 260 11.33 2.37 -14.76
C VAL A 260 10.92 3.14 -16.00
N ARG A 261 9.64 3.51 -16.08
CA ARG A 261 9.03 4.19 -17.23
C ARG A 261 9.22 3.42 -18.53
N ASN A 262 9.19 4.13 -19.65
CA ASN A 262 9.52 3.58 -20.97
C ASN A 262 11.04 3.49 -21.19
N SER A 263 11.83 3.18 -20.17
CA SER A 263 13.27 2.99 -20.34
C SER A 263 13.50 1.85 -21.33
N PRO A 264 14.34 2.03 -22.37
CA PRO A 264 14.64 0.96 -23.31
C PRO A 264 15.18 -0.26 -22.56
N ILE A 265 14.73 -1.45 -22.98
CA ILE A 265 15.40 -2.68 -22.59
C ILE A 265 16.81 -2.59 -23.15
N ILE A 266 17.81 -2.63 -22.27
CA ILE A 266 19.22 -2.57 -22.67
C ILE A 266 19.48 -3.82 -23.52
N ASP A 267 19.99 -3.61 -24.72
CA ASP A 267 20.44 -4.65 -25.64
C ASP A 267 21.79 -5.21 -25.15
N ASP A 268 21.77 -5.81 -23.96
CA ASP A 268 22.92 -6.45 -23.34
C ASP A 268 22.80 -7.98 -23.52
N PRO A 269 23.74 -8.62 -24.22
CA PRO A 269 23.74 -10.06 -24.45
C PRO A 269 23.70 -10.91 -23.16
N GLU A 270 24.22 -10.41 -22.03
CA GLU A 270 24.11 -11.09 -20.74
C GLU A 270 22.71 -10.96 -20.13
N LEU A 271 22.02 -9.83 -20.35
CA LEU A 271 20.64 -9.62 -19.90
C LEU A 271 19.64 -10.39 -20.74
N THR A 272 19.89 -10.48 -22.05
CA THR A 272 19.05 -11.21 -23.00
C THR A 272 18.99 -12.70 -22.65
N ARG A 273 20.07 -13.28 -22.10
CA ARG A 273 20.07 -14.67 -21.58
C ARG A 273 19.20 -14.87 -20.33
N ASN A 274 19.05 -13.85 -19.49
CA ASN A 274 18.23 -13.93 -18.26
C ASN A 274 16.75 -13.55 -18.49
N ILE A 275 16.41 -13.05 -19.68
CA ILE A 275 15.04 -12.71 -20.09
C ILE A 275 14.41 -13.85 -20.92
N ILE A 276 15.23 -14.65 -21.62
CA ILE A 276 14.79 -15.64 -22.62
C ILE A 276 14.91 -17.10 -22.12
N ASN A 277 15.61 -17.37 -21.01
CA ASN A 277 15.65 -18.69 -20.37
C ASN A 277 14.67 -18.76 -19.20
#